data_AF-A0A6I9NZC6-F1
#
_entry.id   AF-A0A6I9NZC6-F1
#
_cell.length_a   1.000
_cell.length_b   1.000
_cell.length_c   1.000
_cell.angle_alpha   90.00
_cell.angle_beta   90.00
_cell.angle_gamma   90.00
#
_symmetry.space_group_name_H-M   'P 1'
#
loop_
_entity.id
_entity.type
_entity.pdbx_description
1 polymer ?
#
loop_
_entity_poly.entity_id
_entity_poly.type
_entity_poly.pdbx_seq_one_letter_code
_entity_poly.pdbx_strand_id
1 'polypeptide(L)'
;MNGQTGYVLQPELMRYDSYDPNQEKKKVKYEIAVRVIAARHLPKPGRSIVSPFVEIELCGHTEEKFKTIVCRDNGLNPVWKSPDDSAVFTVFEPELTFLRFVVNEEDMFSDPNFVAQATFPVKGIRSGYRSVPLKNGYSENLELASLLVYINVQQAGKAEEELYSSSSQLKKRQAEVGGEPFLYETHTNLQRAAPPSQHTFLAREGSTQR
;
A
#
# COMPACT_ATOMS: atom_id res chain seq x y z
N MET A 1 -6.08 12.75 15.25
CA MET A 1 -6.98 13.60 14.43
C MET A 1 -6.94 15.00 15.02
N ASN A 2 -6.66 16.04 14.21
CA ASN A 2 -6.56 17.47 14.56
C ASN A 2 -6.05 17.80 15.99
N GLY A 3 -4.97 17.18 16.45
CA GLY A 3 -4.37 17.46 17.76
C GLY A 3 -5.28 17.29 18.99
N GLN A 4 -6.38 16.53 18.90
CA GLN A 4 -7.36 16.36 20.00
C GLN A 4 -8.02 17.67 20.46
N THR A 5 -8.18 18.65 19.58
CA THR A 5 -8.83 19.94 19.89
C THR A 5 -10.34 19.82 20.16
N GLY A 6 -10.94 18.65 19.91
CA GLY A 6 -12.39 18.44 19.95
C GLY A 6 -13.12 18.82 18.65
N TYR A 7 -12.43 19.44 17.68
CA TYR A 7 -13.01 19.86 16.41
C TYR A 7 -12.33 19.19 15.22
N VAL A 8 -13.14 18.65 14.30
CA VAL A 8 -12.69 18.07 13.03
C VAL A 8 -13.60 18.61 11.93
N LEU A 9 -13.01 19.24 10.92
CA LEU A 9 -13.78 19.75 9.79
C LEU A 9 -14.43 18.57 9.04
N GLN A 10 -15.73 18.67 8.82
CA GLN A 10 -16.49 17.71 8.05
C GLN A 10 -15.92 17.57 6.62
N PRO A 11 -15.77 16.34 6.09
CA PRO A 11 -15.31 16.13 4.72
C PRO A 11 -16.14 16.90 3.70
N GLU A 12 -15.48 17.38 2.64
CA GLU A 12 -16.12 18.17 1.58
C GLU A 12 -17.32 17.48 0.95
N LEU A 13 -17.22 16.17 0.71
CA LEU A 13 -18.31 15.37 0.15
C LEU A 13 -19.61 15.46 0.96
N MET A 14 -19.55 15.57 2.30
CA MET A 14 -20.76 15.65 3.13
C MET A 14 -21.31 17.06 3.27
N ARG A 15 -20.60 18.07 2.74
CA ARG A 15 -21.04 19.47 2.79
C ARG A 15 -21.93 19.84 1.59
N TYR A 16 -22.17 18.91 0.67
CA TYR A 16 -23.10 19.06 -0.44
C TYR A 16 -24.46 18.45 -0.10
N ASP A 17 -25.55 19.13 -0.48
CA ASP A 17 -26.93 18.66 -0.26
C ASP A 17 -27.26 17.35 -0.99
N SER A 18 -26.46 16.98 -1.99
CA SER A 18 -26.62 15.74 -2.76
C SER A 18 -25.99 14.51 -2.10
N TYR A 19 -25.31 14.67 -0.95
CA TYR A 19 -24.67 13.54 -0.30
C TYR A 19 -25.68 12.64 0.42
N ASP A 20 -25.75 11.38 0.00
CA ASP A 20 -26.50 10.34 0.68
C ASP A 20 -25.52 9.29 1.26
N PRO A 21 -25.52 9.08 2.59
CA PRO A 21 -24.69 8.06 3.23
C PRO A 21 -25.12 6.62 2.88
N ASN A 22 -26.38 6.41 2.51
CA ASN A 22 -26.94 5.09 2.20
C ASN A 22 -26.83 4.74 0.72
N GLN A 23 -26.39 5.66 -0.13
CA GLN A 23 -26.18 5.40 -1.54
C GLN A 23 -25.05 4.39 -1.75
N GLU A 24 -25.31 3.37 -2.58
CA GLU A 24 -24.30 2.38 -2.97
C GLU A 24 -23.08 3.07 -3.61
N LYS A 25 -21.89 2.81 -3.06
CA LYS A 25 -20.64 3.36 -3.56
C LYS A 25 -19.98 2.37 -4.52
N LYS A 26 -19.75 2.77 -5.77
CA LYS A 26 -19.19 1.88 -6.82
C LYS A 26 -17.72 2.15 -7.16
N LYS A 27 -17.20 3.32 -6.78
CA LYS A 27 -15.84 3.73 -7.11
C LYS A 27 -14.90 3.43 -5.94
N VAL A 28 -14.08 2.40 -6.09
CA VAL A 28 -12.99 2.11 -5.15
C VAL A 28 -12.00 3.27 -5.17
N LYS A 29 -11.61 3.75 -3.99
CA LYS A 29 -10.60 4.79 -3.82
C LYS A 29 -9.28 4.19 -3.37
N TYR A 30 -9.30 3.39 -2.31
CA TYR A 30 -8.12 2.65 -1.83
C TYR A 30 -8.40 1.15 -1.77
N GLU A 31 -7.35 0.38 -1.97
CA GLU A 31 -7.25 -1.03 -1.59
C GLU A 31 -6.16 -1.16 -0.54
N ILE A 32 -6.49 -1.74 0.62
CA ILE A 32 -5.58 -1.82 1.77
C ILE A 32 -5.37 -3.28 2.13
N ALA A 33 -4.15 -3.77 1.91
CA ALA A 33 -3.72 -5.07 2.39
C ALA A 33 -2.99 -4.93 3.73
N VAL A 34 -3.42 -5.68 4.75
CA VAL A 34 -2.86 -5.65 6.10
C VAL A 34 -2.44 -7.05 6.50
N ARG A 35 -1.19 -7.21 6.91
CA ARG A 35 -0.67 -8.44 7.52
C ARG A 35 -0.28 -8.15 8.96
N VAL A 36 -0.91 -8.85 9.90
CA VAL A 36 -0.53 -8.84 11.32
C VAL A 36 0.60 -9.84 11.52
N ILE A 37 1.73 -9.38 12.07
CA ILE A 37 2.95 -10.20 12.16
C ILE A 37 3.19 -10.63 13.60
N ALA A 38 3.21 -9.69 14.53
CA ALA A 38 3.54 -9.95 15.92
C ALA A 38 2.92 -8.89 16.85
N ALA A 39 2.96 -9.15 18.15
CA ALA A 39 2.71 -8.12 19.17
C ALA A 39 3.79 -8.15 20.24
N ARG A 40 3.76 -7.16 21.11
CA ARG A 40 4.55 -7.16 22.35
C ARG A 40 3.75 -6.58 23.50
N HIS A 41 4.04 -7.05 24.72
CA HIS A 41 3.53 -6.49 25.98
C HIS A 41 1.99 -6.35 26.01
N LEU A 42 1.26 -7.36 25.54
CA LEU A 42 -0.19 -7.33 25.66
C LEU A 42 -0.60 -7.41 27.14
N PRO A 43 -1.56 -6.59 27.59
CA PRO A 43 -1.99 -6.60 28.98
C PRO A 43 -2.62 -7.96 29.32
N LYS A 44 -2.36 -8.40 30.55
CA LYS A 44 -2.85 -9.68 31.07
C LYS A 44 -4.15 -9.44 31.84
N PRO A 45 -5.32 -9.91 31.37
CA PRO A 45 -6.52 -9.94 32.17
C PRO A 45 -6.35 -11.01 33.26
N GLY A 46 -6.17 -10.58 34.51
CA GLY A 46 -6.10 -11.48 35.66
C GLY A 46 -4.83 -12.35 35.73
N ARG A 47 -5.01 -13.65 36.05
CA ARG A 47 -3.91 -14.58 36.41
C ARG A 47 -3.50 -15.54 35.29
N SER A 48 -4.31 -15.73 34.25
CA SER A 48 -4.05 -16.60 33.09
C SER A 48 -3.12 -15.95 32.07
N ILE A 49 -2.37 -16.76 31.31
CA ILE A 49 -1.59 -16.25 30.19
C ILE A 49 -2.56 -16.01 29.03
N VAL A 50 -2.47 -14.84 28.41
CA VAL A 50 -3.30 -14.44 27.27
C VAL A 50 -3.03 -15.38 26.09
N SER A 51 -4.10 -15.86 25.47
CA SER A 51 -4.06 -16.51 24.16
C SER A 51 -4.59 -15.55 23.08
N PRO A 52 -3.75 -14.62 22.56
CA PRO A 52 -4.25 -13.52 21.75
C PRO A 52 -4.56 -13.88 20.29
N PHE A 53 -5.55 -13.19 19.75
CA PHE A 53 -5.77 -13.03 18.31
C PHE A 53 -6.11 -11.57 18.00
N VAL A 54 -5.94 -11.18 16.73
CA VAL A 54 -6.23 -9.83 16.27
C VAL A 54 -7.40 -9.86 15.30
N GLU A 55 -8.39 -9.02 15.55
CA GLU A 55 -9.45 -8.66 14.60
C GLU A 55 -9.09 -7.31 13.96
N ILE A 56 -9.14 -7.26 12.63
CA ILE A 56 -8.96 -6.04 11.84
C ILE A 56 -10.32 -5.72 11.24
N GLU A 57 -10.81 -4.52 11.52
CA GLU A 57 -12.13 -4.06 11.09
C GLU A 57 -11.98 -2.81 10.23
N LEU A 58 -12.66 -2.80 9.09
CA LEU A 58 -12.90 -1.58 8.33
C LEU A 58 -14.23 -1.00 8.81
N CYS A 59 -14.20 0.18 9.42
CA CYS A 59 -15.39 0.86 9.91
C CYS A 59 -15.69 2.06 9.01
N GLY A 60 -16.87 2.10 8.40
CA GLY A 60 -17.26 3.19 7.51
C GLY A 60 -18.53 2.81 6.76
N HIS A 61 -18.46 2.80 5.44
CA HIS A 61 -19.58 2.38 4.59
C HIS A 61 -19.77 0.84 4.60
N THR A 62 -18.69 0.07 4.59
CA THR A 62 -18.72 -1.39 4.73
C THR A 62 -18.29 -1.80 6.13
N GLU A 63 -18.78 -2.94 6.61
CA GLU A 63 -18.38 -3.56 7.87
C GLU A 63 -17.62 -4.86 7.59
N GLU A 64 -16.43 -4.72 7.00
CA GLU A 64 -15.56 -5.85 6.70
C GLU A 64 -14.66 -6.16 7.89
N LYS A 65 -14.52 -7.45 8.20
CA LYS A 65 -13.72 -7.94 9.32
C LYS A 65 -12.81 -9.09 8.91
N PHE A 66 -11.63 -9.13 9.50
CA PHE A 66 -10.68 -10.22 9.37
C PHE A 66 -10.13 -10.61 10.74
N LYS A 67 -10.07 -11.91 11.04
CA LYS A 67 -9.53 -12.45 12.30
C LYS A 67 -8.30 -13.31 12.03
N THR A 68 -7.21 -13.06 12.76
CA THR A 68 -6.05 -13.96 12.75
C THR A 68 -6.35 -15.25 13.51
N ILE A 69 -5.52 -16.27 13.29
CA ILE A 69 -5.47 -17.43 14.19
C ILE A 69 -5.11 -17.00 15.63
N VAL A 70 -5.48 -17.84 16.60
CA VAL A 70 -5.13 -17.65 18.01
C VAL A 70 -3.69 -18.09 18.25
N CYS A 71 -2.90 -17.22 18.88
CA CYS A 71 -1.60 -17.58 19.43
C CYS A 71 -1.82 -18.05 20.87
N ARG A 72 -1.56 -19.33 21.17
CA ARG A 72 -1.84 -19.88 22.51
C ARG A 72 -0.79 -19.46 23.52
N ASP A 73 -1.26 -19.10 24.72
CA ASP A 73 -0.46 -18.85 25.92
C ASP A 73 0.76 -17.94 25.70
N ASN A 74 0.60 -16.88 24.91
CA ASN A 74 1.66 -15.91 24.66
C ASN A 74 1.13 -14.48 24.50
N GLY A 75 1.04 -13.74 25.61
CA GLY A 75 0.76 -12.29 25.60
C GLY A 75 2.01 -11.40 25.50
N LEU A 76 3.20 -11.93 25.74
CA LEU A 76 4.41 -11.11 25.84
C LEU A 76 4.99 -10.75 24.47
N ASN A 77 5.06 -11.72 23.55
CA ASN A 77 5.63 -11.56 22.21
C ASN A 77 5.02 -12.53 21.17
N PRO A 78 3.69 -12.58 21.01
CA PRO A 78 3.06 -13.47 20.05
C PRO A 78 3.50 -13.15 18.62
N VAL A 79 3.58 -14.19 17.79
CA VAL A 79 3.88 -14.08 16.34
C VAL A 79 2.85 -14.89 15.57
N TRP A 80 2.13 -14.23 14.66
CA TRP A 80 1.18 -14.85 13.75
C TRP A 80 1.90 -15.15 12.44
N LYS A 81 2.33 -16.41 12.28
CA LYS A 81 3.23 -16.85 11.20
C LYS A 81 2.53 -17.17 9.87
N SER A 82 1.24 -16.90 9.72
CA SER A 82 0.52 -17.27 8.51
C SER A 82 0.99 -16.41 7.32
N PRO A 83 1.71 -16.99 6.33
CA PRO A 83 2.37 -16.19 5.28
C PRO A 83 1.36 -15.59 4.28
N ASP A 84 0.20 -16.24 4.12
CA ASP A 84 -0.76 -15.93 3.04
C ASP A 84 -1.99 -15.15 3.53
N ASP A 85 -2.13 -14.95 4.84
CA ASP A 85 -3.28 -14.27 5.45
C ASP A 85 -3.04 -12.76 5.54
N SER A 86 -3.05 -12.08 4.39
CA SER A 86 -3.26 -10.62 4.38
C SER A 86 -4.74 -10.31 4.26
N ALA A 87 -5.28 -9.53 5.19
CA ALA A 87 -6.61 -8.97 5.06
C ALA A 87 -6.61 -7.90 3.99
N VAL A 88 -7.43 -8.04 2.95
CA VAL A 88 -7.57 -7.05 1.88
C VAL A 88 -8.92 -6.35 2.04
N PHE A 89 -8.87 -5.02 2.20
CA PHE A 89 -10.03 -4.18 2.42
C PHE A 89 -10.23 -3.19 1.27
N THR A 90 -11.46 -3.05 0.82
CA THR A 90 -11.83 -2.12 -0.23
C THR A 90 -12.45 -0.86 0.37
N VAL A 91 -11.87 0.31 0.05
CA VAL A 91 -12.30 1.59 0.65
C VAL A 91 -12.90 2.51 -0.42
N PHE A 92 -14.16 2.89 -0.22
CA PHE A 92 -14.90 3.79 -1.11
C PHE A 92 -14.83 5.26 -0.69
N GLU A 93 -14.88 5.55 0.61
CA GLU A 93 -14.87 6.92 1.16
C GLU A 93 -13.75 7.07 2.23
N PRO A 94 -12.47 7.23 1.83
CA PRO A 94 -11.34 7.29 2.76
C PRO A 94 -11.45 8.36 3.84
N GLU A 95 -12.22 9.42 3.59
CA GLU A 95 -12.50 10.51 4.52
C GLU A 95 -13.40 10.11 5.69
N LEU A 96 -14.21 9.06 5.51
CA LEU A 96 -15.18 8.54 6.48
C LEU A 96 -14.86 7.13 6.96
N THR A 97 -13.75 6.56 6.48
CA THR A 97 -13.38 5.18 6.78
C THR A 97 -12.23 5.12 7.80
N PHE A 98 -12.35 4.18 8.73
CA PHE A 98 -11.40 3.90 9.78
C PHE A 98 -10.94 2.45 9.70
N LEU A 99 -9.67 2.23 10.00
CA LEU A 99 -9.12 0.90 10.21
C LEU A 99 -8.93 0.70 11.72
N ARG A 100 -9.61 -0.29 12.27
CA ARG A 100 -9.54 -0.65 13.69
C ARG A 100 -8.84 -1.99 13.86
N PHE A 101 -7.91 -2.03 14.78
CA PHE A 101 -7.27 -3.24 15.27
C PHE A 101 -7.83 -3.52 16.66
N VAL A 102 -8.37 -4.70 16.88
CA VAL A 102 -8.82 -5.17 18.20
C VAL A 102 -8.02 -6.42 18.54
N VAL A 103 -7.35 -6.40 19.68
CA VAL A 103 -6.70 -7.57 20.24
C VAL A 103 -7.66 -8.16 21.26
N ASN A 104 -7.99 -9.43 21.07
CA ASN A 104 -8.78 -10.20 22.01
C ASN A 104 -7.94 -11.39 22.49
N GLU A 105 -8.30 -11.94 23.64
CA GLU A 105 -7.87 -13.27 24.05
C GLU A 105 -9.02 -14.26 23.87
N GLU A 106 -8.67 -15.53 23.65
CA GLU A 106 -9.61 -16.64 23.71
C GLU A 106 -9.47 -17.32 25.07
N ASP A 107 -10.55 -17.41 25.83
CA ASP A 107 -10.55 -18.07 27.14
C ASP A 107 -10.77 -19.59 27.04
N MET A 108 -10.89 -20.26 28.20
CA MET A 108 -11.08 -21.72 28.27
C MET A 108 -12.41 -22.20 27.65
N PHE A 109 -13.38 -21.31 27.49
CA PHE A 109 -14.68 -21.59 26.86
C PHE A 109 -14.71 -21.19 25.38
N SER A 110 -13.56 -20.75 24.83
CA SER A 110 -13.44 -20.20 23.48
C SER A 110 -14.18 -18.88 23.28
N ASP A 111 -14.51 -18.18 24.37
CA ASP A 111 -15.14 -16.86 24.29
C ASP A 111 -14.07 -15.77 24.08
N PRO A 112 -14.32 -14.81 23.16
CA PRO A 112 -13.39 -13.72 22.92
C PRO A 112 -13.52 -12.64 24.00
N ASN A 113 -12.43 -12.37 24.71
CA ASN A 113 -12.35 -11.32 25.71
C ASN A 113 -11.47 -10.17 25.22
N PHE A 114 -11.95 -8.93 25.37
CA PHE A 114 -11.24 -7.74 24.93
C PHE A 114 -9.93 -7.54 25.71
N VAL A 115 -8.84 -7.25 24.99
CA VAL A 115 -7.52 -6.98 25.56
C VAL A 115 -7.09 -5.53 25.28
N ALA A 116 -7.11 -5.13 24.00
CA ALA A 116 -6.65 -3.80 23.59
C ALA A 116 -7.19 -3.41 22.22
N GLN A 117 -7.09 -2.13 21.86
CA GLN A 117 -7.45 -1.64 20.52
C GLN A 117 -6.54 -0.53 20.01
N ALA A 118 -6.56 -0.33 18.69
CA ALA A 118 -6.12 0.92 18.08
C ALA A 118 -6.97 1.23 16.84
N THR A 119 -7.47 2.47 16.73
CA THR A 119 -8.31 2.90 15.60
C THR A 119 -7.68 4.10 14.90
N PHE A 120 -7.57 4.05 13.57
CA PHE A 120 -6.95 5.09 12.76
C PHE A 120 -7.83 5.47 11.57
N PRO A 121 -7.92 6.77 11.20
CA PRO A 121 -8.53 7.17 9.95
C PRO A 121 -7.69 6.65 8.77
N VAL A 122 -8.35 6.05 7.78
CA VAL A 122 -7.68 5.42 6.63
C VAL A 122 -6.77 6.40 5.89
N LYS A 123 -7.21 7.66 5.71
CA LYS A 123 -6.42 8.72 5.05
C LYS A 123 -5.04 8.95 5.69
N GLY A 124 -4.86 8.61 6.97
CA GLY A 124 -3.60 8.78 7.70
C GLY A 124 -2.66 7.58 7.66
N ILE A 125 -3.08 6.46 7.08
CA ILE A 125 -2.32 5.20 7.08
C ILE A 125 -1.22 5.24 6.01
N ARG A 126 -0.04 4.71 6.34
CA ARG A 126 1.12 4.64 5.45
C ARG A 126 1.58 3.20 5.26
N SER A 127 1.90 2.83 4.02
CA SER A 127 2.44 1.52 3.66
C SER A 127 3.79 1.20 4.33
N GLY A 128 4.17 -0.07 4.34
CA GLY A 128 5.40 -0.63 4.91
C GLY A 128 5.20 -1.30 6.27
N TYR A 129 6.30 -1.64 6.93
CA TYR A 129 6.29 -2.14 8.30
C TYR A 129 6.00 -1.00 9.29
N ARG A 130 5.00 -1.20 10.15
CA ARG A 130 4.53 -0.21 11.11
C ARG A 130 4.32 -0.83 12.48
N SER A 131 4.66 -0.05 13.51
CA SER A 131 4.23 -0.32 14.88
C SER A 131 2.88 0.33 15.09
N VAL A 132 1.93 -0.42 15.65
CA VAL A 132 0.60 0.06 16.04
C VAL A 132 0.54 0.11 17.57
N PRO A 133 0.70 1.28 18.19
CA PRO A 133 0.55 1.43 19.64
C PRO A 133 -0.88 1.12 20.07
N LEU A 134 -1.04 0.32 21.11
CA LEU A 134 -2.32 -0.17 21.59
C LEU A 134 -2.87 0.68 22.76
N LYS A 135 -4.19 0.64 22.92
CA LYS A 135 -4.96 1.34 23.95
C LYS A 135 -5.91 0.41 24.67
N ASN A 136 -6.31 0.77 25.88
CA ASN A 136 -7.32 0.04 26.64
C ASN A 136 -8.76 0.37 26.17
N GLY A 137 -9.76 -0.20 26.85
CA GLY A 137 -11.19 0.05 26.55
C GLY A 137 -11.65 1.49 26.77
N TYR A 138 -10.87 2.29 27.51
CA TYR A 138 -11.10 3.71 27.76
C TYR A 138 -10.33 4.63 26.79
N SER A 139 -9.68 4.04 25.77
CA SER A 139 -8.83 4.76 24.80
C SER A 139 -7.58 5.42 25.39
N GLU A 140 -7.15 4.97 26.57
CA GLU A 140 -5.89 5.36 27.20
C GLU A 140 -4.75 4.49 26.66
N ASN A 141 -3.53 5.05 26.61
CA ASN A 141 -2.38 4.33 26.06
C ASN A 141 -1.96 3.19 26.99
N LEU A 142 -1.70 2.03 26.41
CA LEU A 142 -1.05 0.92 27.11
C LEU A 142 0.47 1.04 26.95
N GLU A 143 1.18 1.00 28.06
CA GLU A 143 2.64 1.15 28.04
C GLU A 143 3.29 -0.04 27.32
N LEU A 144 4.20 0.25 26.37
CA LEU A 144 4.94 -0.70 25.53
C LEU A 144 4.11 -1.58 24.59
N ALA A 145 2.81 -1.74 24.84
CA ALA A 145 1.91 -2.60 24.07
C ALA A 145 1.77 -2.12 22.62
N SER A 146 2.15 -2.98 21.67
CA SER A 146 2.05 -2.65 20.25
C SER A 146 1.99 -3.87 19.35
N LEU A 147 1.28 -3.75 18.23
CA LEU A 147 1.37 -4.70 17.12
C LEU A 147 2.48 -4.30 16.15
N LEU A 148 3.12 -5.30 15.56
CA LEU A 148 3.91 -5.17 14.34
C LEU A 148 3.05 -5.63 13.16
N VAL A 149 2.86 -4.73 12.20
CA VAL A 149 2.06 -4.99 10.99
C VAL A 149 2.83 -4.60 9.75
N TYR A 150 2.52 -5.25 8.63
CA TYR A 150 2.86 -4.77 7.30
C TYR A 150 1.58 -4.28 6.63
N ILE A 151 1.60 -3.05 6.11
CA ILE A 151 0.45 -2.45 5.42
C ILE A 151 0.87 -2.12 3.99
N ASN A 152 0.01 -2.40 3.02
CA ASN A 152 0.14 -1.90 1.65
C ASN A 152 -1.15 -1.16 1.26
N VAL A 153 -1.04 0.16 1.08
CA VAL A 153 -2.14 1.02 0.61
C VAL A 153 -1.92 1.31 -0.88
N GLN A 154 -2.88 0.91 -1.71
CA GLN A 154 -2.92 1.24 -3.14
C GLN A 154 -4.07 2.20 -3.41
N GLN A 155 -3.80 3.29 -4.13
CA GLN A 155 -4.82 4.26 -4.52
C GLN A 155 -5.30 3.97 -5.94
N ALA A 156 -6.55 3.50 -6.08
CA ALA A 156 -7.13 3.07 -7.34
C ALA A 156 -7.12 4.18 -8.42
N GLY A 157 -7.30 5.44 -8.02
CA GLY A 157 -7.34 6.56 -8.97
C GLY A 157 -5.99 7.08 -9.48
N LYS A 158 -4.89 6.87 -8.73
CA LYS A 158 -3.57 7.41 -9.14
C LYS A 158 -2.97 6.64 -10.29
N ALA A 159 -3.13 5.31 -10.30
CA ALA A 159 -2.62 4.47 -11.37
C ALA A 159 -3.26 4.84 -12.72
N GLU A 160 -4.59 5.03 -12.74
CA GLU A 160 -5.31 5.43 -13.96
C GLU A 160 -4.91 6.83 -14.45
N GLU A 161 -4.80 7.82 -13.55
CA GLU A 161 -4.37 9.18 -13.90
C GLU A 161 -2.92 9.23 -14.37
N GLU A 162 -2.01 8.50 -13.74
CA GLU A 162 -0.60 8.38 -14.16
C GLU A 162 -0.48 7.68 -15.52
N LEU A 163 -1.26 6.63 -15.77
CA LEU A 163 -1.34 5.94 -17.07
C LEU A 163 -1.90 6.86 -18.16
N TYR A 164 -2.96 7.62 -17.85
CA TYR A 164 -3.55 8.56 -18.79
C TYR A 164 -2.61 9.73 -19.10
N SER A 165 -1.95 10.29 -18.08
CA SER A 165 -0.93 11.33 -18.24
C SER A 165 0.29 10.82 -19.03
N SER A 166 0.77 9.62 -18.73
CA SER A 166 1.90 9.01 -19.46
C SER A 166 1.55 8.73 -20.92
N SER A 167 0.38 8.16 -21.19
CA SER A 167 -0.06 7.86 -22.57
C SER A 167 -0.32 9.12 -23.39
N SER A 168 -0.87 10.19 -22.80
CA SER A 168 -1.05 11.48 -23.48
C SER A 168 0.30 12.16 -23.78
N GLN A 169 1.27 12.10 -22.86
CA GLN A 169 2.63 12.61 -23.09
C GLN A 169 3.36 11.86 -24.22
N LEU A 170 3.22 10.53 -24.30
CA LEU A 170 3.81 9.73 -25.37
C LEU A 170 3.22 10.08 -26.74
N LYS A 171 1.88 10.23 -26.82
CA LYS A 171 1.19 10.67 -28.05
C LYS A 171 1.63 12.07 -28.48
N LYS A 172 1.81 13.00 -27.54
CA LYS A 172 2.32 14.35 -27.82
C LYS A 172 3.74 14.32 -28.37
N ARG A 173 4.65 13.53 -27.78
CA ARG A 173 6.02 13.36 -28.32
C ARG A 173 6.02 12.75 -29.71
N GLN A 174 5.18 11.76 -29.99
CA GLN A 174 5.07 11.19 -31.34
C GLN A 174 4.56 12.22 -32.36
N ALA A 175 3.65 13.11 -31.97
CA ALA A 175 3.19 14.19 -32.84
C ALA A 175 4.27 15.26 -33.09
N GLU A 176 5.10 15.56 -32.08
CA GLU A 176 6.23 16.48 -32.21
C GLU A 176 7.38 15.88 -33.06
N VAL A 177 7.61 14.58 -32.98
CA VAL A 177 8.62 13.87 -33.79
C VAL A 177 8.12 13.53 -35.19
N GLY A 178 6.82 13.33 -35.37
CA GLY A 178 6.18 13.03 -36.66
C GLY A 178 5.97 14.25 -37.57
N GLY A 179 6.34 15.46 -37.13
CA GLY A 179 6.22 16.70 -37.89
C GLY A 179 7.46 17.06 -38.75
N GLU A 180 8.59 16.39 -38.54
CA GLU A 180 9.78 16.58 -39.38
C GLU A 180 9.83 15.47 -40.46
N PRO A 181 9.69 15.80 -41.76
CA PRO A 181 9.99 14.84 -42.79
C PRO A 181 11.49 14.54 -42.73
N PHE A 182 11.85 13.34 -42.29
CA PHE A 182 13.21 12.81 -42.44
C PHE A 182 13.51 12.64 -43.94
N LEU A 183 13.87 13.75 -44.59
CA LEU A 183 14.57 13.73 -45.86
C LEU A 183 16.02 13.38 -45.55
N TYR A 184 16.38 12.12 -45.76
CA TYR A 184 17.78 11.78 -45.93
C TYR A 184 18.27 12.51 -47.19
N GLU A 185 19.17 13.46 -47.01
CA GLU A 185 19.74 14.21 -48.14
C GLU A 185 20.94 13.41 -48.67
N THR A 186 20.75 12.64 -49.74
CA THR A 186 21.74 11.66 -50.25
C THR A 186 22.87 12.22 -51.11
N HIS A 187 23.01 13.54 -51.31
CA HIS A 187 23.99 14.03 -52.29
C HIS A 187 24.65 15.33 -51.87
N THR A 188 25.84 15.23 -51.26
CA THR A 188 26.96 16.18 -51.49
C THR A 188 28.25 15.70 -50.83
N ASN A 189 28.92 14.72 -51.46
CA ASN A 189 30.35 14.48 -51.25
C ASN A 189 30.99 14.10 -52.58
N LEU A 190 31.01 15.06 -53.50
CA LEU A 190 31.88 15.06 -54.66
C LEU A 190 32.34 16.51 -54.87
N GLN A 191 33.43 16.90 -54.19
CA GLN A 191 34.61 17.44 -54.89
C GLN A 191 35.76 17.83 -53.94
N ARG A 192 36.92 17.25 -54.28
CA ARG A 192 38.31 17.59 -53.90
C ARG A 192 38.71 17.14 -52.48
N ALA A 193 39.79 16.40 -52.27
CA ALA A 193 41.06 16.40 -52.98
C ALA A 193 41.71 14.99 -53.02
N ALA A 194 42.40 14.69 -54.13
CA ALA A 194 43.52 13.75 -54.19
C ALA A 194 44.84 14.53 -53.92
N PRO A 195 46.06 13.96 -53.87
CA PRO A 195 46.55 12.55 -53.90
C PRO A 195 47.59 12.33 -52.72
N PRO A 196 48.57 11.39 -52.69
CA PRO A 196 48.96 10.37 -53.66
C PRO A 196 49.19 8.93 -53.14
N SER A 197 49.24 8.06 -54.14
CA SER A 197 49.58 6.65 -54.19
C SER A 197 51.00 6.31 -53.72
N GLN A 198 51.15 5.19 -52.99
CA GLN A 198 52.31 4.29 -53.13
C GLN A 198 51.90 2.81 -53.08
N HIS A 199 52.67 2.03 -53.84
CA HIS A 199 52.47 0.67 -54.34
C HIS A 199 52.40 -0.47 -53.30
N THR A 200 51.46 -1.38 -53.56
CA THR A 200 51.54 -2.86 -53.67
C THR A 200 52.47 -3.68 -52.75
N PHE A 201 51.92 -4.71 -52.08
CA PHE A 201 52.32 -6.13 -52.25
C PHE A 201 51.26 -7.10 -51.69
N LEU A 202 51.09 -8.24 -52.37
CA LEU A 202 50.09 -9.32 -52.20
C LEU A 202 50.55 -10.45 -51.25
N ALA A 203 49.60 -11.11 -50.57
CA ALA A 203 49.49 -12.57 -50.27
C ALA A 203 48.51 -12.77 -49.08
N ARG A 204 47.33 -13.40 -49.16
CA ARG A 204 46.88 -14.79 -49.44
C ARG A 204 47.03 -15.77 -48.24
N GLU A 205 45.86 -16.28 -47.80
CA GLU A 205 45.54 -17.53 -47.05
C GLU A 205 46.12 -17.70 -45.62
N GLY A 206 45.47 -18.33 -44.64
CA GLY A 206 44.25 -19.12 -44.62
C GLY A 206 43.82 -19.50 -43.19
N SER A 207 42.69 -20.19 -43.14
CA SER A 207 42.04 -20.95 -42.06
C SER A 207 42.96 -21.64 -41.02
N THR A 208 42.52 -21.77 -39.75
CA THR A 208 41.83 -22.94 -39.14
C THR A 208 42.00 -22.96 -37.60
N GLN A 209 40.92 -23.33 -36.91
CA GLN A 209 40.78 -23.96 -35.59
C GLN A 209 42.04 -24.28 -34.75
N ARG A 210 41.99 -23.93 -33.45
CA ARG A 210 41.67 -24.86 -32.35
C ARG A 210 41.25 -24.10 -31.10
#